data_AF-F0ZG20-F1
#
_entry.id   AF-F0ZG20-F1
#
_cell.length_a   1.000
_cell.length_b   1.000
_cell.length_c   1.000
_cell.angle_alpha   90.00
_cell.angle_beta   90.00
_cell.angle_gamma   90.00
#
_symmetry.space_group_name_H-M   'P 1'
#
loop_
_entity.id
_entity.type
_entity.pdbx_description
1 polymer ?
#
loop_
_entity_poly.entity_id
_entity_poly.type
_entity_poly.pdbx_seq_one_letter_code
_entity_poly.pdbx_strand_id
1 'polypeptide(L)'
;VYNSTSKLWEGFFQIPPNLQYSTVFYTIFSYRDSGNLAYISSSSLRDEFQLKVFSNNTDLIGPIFKNIDKVLPIEDNVKKEFKFGWIFTISDHLNGFKEGKIMVKGDLDNSVYNFTITPDQMISGNIWEGQYQIMLSVNSSICASMNYTITYVEFFDTHLFKTSFQQTFLKANYYSRYPQLNPFINF
;
A
#
# COMPACT_ATOMS: atom_id res chain seq x y z
N VAL A 1 18.39 17.63 24.24
CA VAL A 1 19.46 17.73 25.26
C VAL A 1 20.31 18.93 24.91
N TYR A 2 20.59 19.81 25.87
CA TYR A 2 21.50 20.92 25.64
C TYR A 2 22.94 20.41 25.64
N ASN A 3 23.68 20.66 24.56
CA ASN A 3 25.08 20.35 24.43
C ASN A 3 25.90 21.60 24.80
N SER A 4 26.61 21.53 25.92
CA SER A 4 27.37 22.66 26.46
C SER A 4 28.61 23.01 25.62
N THR A 5 29.12 22.08 24.83
CA THR A 5 30.27 22.29 23.94
C THR A 5 29.85 23.04 22.67
N SER A 6 28.80 22.58 21.99
CA SER A 6 28.26 23.26 20.80
C SER A 6 27.42 24.49 21.15
N LYS A 7 26.99 24.61 22.42
CA LYS A 7 26.01 25.60 22.91
C LYS A 7 24.66 25.51 22.19
N LEU A 8 24.29 24.32 21.72
CA LEU A 8 23.06 24.05 20.97
C LEU A 8 22.19 23.01 21.66
N TRP A 9 20.89 23.04 21.39
CA TRP A 9 19.98 21.96 21.73
C TRP A 9 20.04 20.88 20.64
N GLU A 10 20.35 19.66 21.03
CA GLU A 10 20.49 18.51 20.14
C GLU A 10 19.47 17.43 20.51
N GLY A 11 18.97 16.69 19.53
CA GLY A 11 18.01 15.63 19.75
C GLY A 11 17.90 14.70 18.57
N PHE A 12 17.47 13.47 18.83
CA PHE A 12 17.14 12.51 17.79
C PHE A 12 15.70 12.74 17.34
N PHE A 13 15.49 12.68 16.04
CA PHE A 13 14.17 12.66 15.44
C PHE A 13 14.10 11.53 14.42
N GLN A 14 12.94 10.91 14.31
CA GLN A 14 12.65 9.93 13.27
C GLN A 14 11.93 10.64 12.13
N ILE A 15 12.47 10.49 10.93
CA ILE A 15 11.83 10.99 9.71
C ILE A 15 11.07 9.81 9.10
N PRO A 16 9.81 9.99 8.67
CA PRO A 16 9.10 8.97 7.93
C PRO A 16 9.86 8.56 6.64
N PRO A 17 9.83 7.27 6.27
CA PRO A 17 10.55 6.75 5.11
C PRO A 17 10.10 7.37 3.77
N ASN A 18 8.83 7.81 3.68
CA ASN A 18 8.23 8.33 2.45
C ASN A 18 8.19 9.86 2.39
N LEU A 19 9.07 10.53 3.14
CA LEU A 19 9.10 11.98 3.13
C LEU A 19 9.67 12.48 1.78
N GLN A 20 8.85 13.26 1.07
CA GLN A 20 9.29 13.97 -0.12
C GLN A 20 10.40 14.97 0.23
N TYR A 21 11.30 15.22 -0.71
CA TYR A 21 12.23 16.35 -0.64
C TYR A 21 11.45 17.63 -0.32
N SER A 22 11.61 18.15 0.89
CA SER A 22 10.92 19.36 1.34
C SER A 22 11.42 19.84 2.70
N THR A 23 10.92 21.01 3.10
CA THR A 23 11.01 21.53 4.45
C THR A 23 10.02 20.79 5.35
N VAL A 24 10.53 20.22 6.44
CA VAL A 24 9.72 19.60 7.49
C VAL A 24 9.27 20.69 8.46
N PHE A 25 7.95 20.83 8.60
CA PHE A 25 7.37 21.70 9.61
C PHE A 25 7.51 21.07 11.00
N TYR A 26 8.07 21.84 11.92
CA TYR A 26 8.18 21.47 13.32
C TYR A 26 7.72 22.62 14.24
N THR A 27 7.42 22.28 15.49
CA THR A 27 7.07 23.24 16.53
C THR A 27 7.98 23.02 17.73
N ILE A 28 8.66 24.08 18.17
CA ILE A 28 9.45 24.07 19.40
C ILE A 28 8.52 24.44 20.54
N PHE A 29 8.41 23.56 21.54
CA PHE A 29 7.67 23.81 22.77
C PHE A 29 8.63 24.19 23.89
N SER A 30 8.27 25.22 24.67
CA SER A 30 9.03 25.68 25.83
C SER A 30 8.08 26.08 26.95
N TYR A 31 8.36 25.63 28.17
CA TYR A 31 7.64 26.08 29.35
C TYR A 31 8.30 27.36 29.87
N ARG A 32 7.50 28.42 30.04
CA ARG A 32 7.94 29.60 30.78
C ARG A 32 7.87 29.30 32.28
N ASP A 33 8.66 30.00 33.09
CA ASP A 33 8.68 29.88 34.56
C ASP A 33 7.29 30.08 35.20
N SER A 34 6.36 30.74 34.50
CA SER A 34 4.97 30.92 34.92
C SER A 34 4.06 29.70 34.67
N GLY A 35 4.60 28.56 34.23
CA GLY A 35 3.83 27.36 33.87
C GLY A 35 3.09 27.45 32.53
N ASN A 36 3.20 28.58 31.82
CA ASN A 36 2.56 28.76 30.52
C ASN A 36 3.41 28.15 29.40
N LEU A 37 2.77 27.30 28.58
CA LEU A 37 3.38 26.72 27.39
C LEU A 37 3.53 27.79 26.31
N ALA A 38 4.77 28.10 25.95
CA ALA A 38 5.11 28.85 24.75
C ALA A 38 5.45 27.88 23.62
N TYR A 39 5.12 28.25 22.39
CA TYR A 39 5.51 27.50 21.21
C TYR A 39 6.01 28.43 20.11
N ILE A 40 6.96 27.93 19.32
CA ILE A 40 7.49 28.61 18.15
C ILE A 40 7.29 27.68 16.96
N SER A 41 6.51 28.13 15.98
CA SER A 41 6.38 27.43 14.71
C SER A 41 7.67 27.62 13.90
N SER A 42 8.16 26.55 13.28
CA SER A 42 9.25 26.60 12.30
C SER A 42 9.01 27.67 11.23
N SER A 43 7.77 27.89 10.79
CA SER A 43 7.43 28.91 9.79
C SER A 43 7.78 30.35 10.20
N SER A 44 7.97 30.63 11.49
CA SER A 44 8.39 31.93 12.01
C SER A 44 9.92 32.11 12.02
N LEU A 45 10.68 31.06 11.71
CA LEU A 45 12.14 31.08 11.69
C LEU A 45 12.67 31.36 10.27
N ARG A 46 13.89 31.89 10.17
CA ARG A 46 14.57 32.12 8.89
C ARG A 46 14.85 30.78 8.18
N ASP A 47 15.07 30.86 6.87
CA ASP A 47 15.30 29.68 6.02
C ASP A 47 16.50 28.83 6.48
N GLU A 48 17.54 29.47 7.01
CA GLU A 48 18.72 28.78 7.57
C GLU A 48 18.44 27.90 8.79
N PHE A 49 17.29 28.10 9.46
CA PHE A 49 16.86 27.30 10.62
C PHE A 49 15.76 26.29 10.25
N GLN A 50 15.42 26.17 8.97
CA GLN A 50 14.45 25.18 8.52
C GLN A 50 15.09 23.79 8.45
N LEU A 51 14.34 22.78 8.87
CA LEU A 51 14.74 21.40 8.70
C LEU A 51 14.43 20.99 7.24
N LYS A 52 15.46 20.95 6.41
CA LYS A 52 15.35 20.51 5.01
C LYS A 52 15.76 19.05 4.92
N VAL A 53 14.84 18.21 4.44
CA VAL A 53 15.11 16.78 4.28
C VAL A 53 15.37 16.50 2.82
N PHE A 54 16.44 15.75 2.58
CA PHE A 54 16.81 15.27 1.26
C PHE A 54 16.56 13.76 1.18
N SER A 55 15.83 13.34 0.15
CA SER A 55 15.59 11.92 -0.15
C SER A 55 15.89 11.65 -1.62
N ASN A 56 16.81 10.72 -1.88
CA ASN A 56 17.09 10.23 -3.23
C ASN A 56 16.00 9.28 -3.75
N ASN A 57 15.25 8.66 -2.83
CA ASN A 57 14.33 7.56 -3.11
C ASN A 57 12.99 7.86 -2.44
N THR A 58 12.32 8.91 -2.91
CA THR A 58 10.98 9.25 -2.40
C THR A 58 9.99 8.24 -2.94
N ASP A 59 9.43 7.40 -2.07
CA ASP A 59 8.37 6.48 -2.46
C ASP A 59 6.99 7.12 -2.28
N LEU A 60 6.29 7.31 -3.40
CA LEU A 60 4.90 7.78 -3.45
C LEU A 60 3.94 6.72 -4.00
N ILE A 61 4.48 5.55 -4.32
CA ILE A 61 3.78 4.48 -5.01
C ILE A 61 4.07 3.19 -4.23
N GLY A 62 3.12 2.80 -3.39
CA GLY A 62 3.20 1.50 -2.73
C GLY A 62 3.04 0.34 -3.70
N PRO A 63 2.79 -0.87 -3.19
CA PRO A 63 2.81 -2.05 -4.04
C PRO A 63 1.70 -2.01 -5.09
N ILE A 64 2.02 -2.39 -6.33
CA ILE A 64 1.08 -2.41 -7.45
C ILE A 64 1.15 -3.74 -8.20
N PHE A 65 0.13 -4.04 -8.99
CA PHE A 65 0.23 -5.11 -9.98
C PHE A 65 1.17 -4.67 -11.11
N LYS A 66 2.23 -5.44 -11.32
CA LYS A 66 3.10 -5.33 -12.50
C LYS A 66 2.52 -6.10 -13.69
N ASN A 67 2.00 -7.30 -13.43
CA ASN A 67 1.25 -8.10 -14.39
C ASN A 67 0.05 -8.77 -13.67
N ILE A 68 -0.97 -9.14 -14.44
CA ILE A 68 -2.10 -9.94 -13.96
C ILE A 68 -2.69 -10.73 -15.12
N ASP A 69 -2.62 -12.05 -15.02
CA ASP A 69 -3.10 -12.99 -16.02
C ASP A 69 -4.20 -13.87 -15.45
N LYS A 70 -5.22 -14.14 -16.27
CA LYS A 70 -6.33 -15.01 -15.88
C LYS A 70 -5.92 -16.47 -16.07
N VAL A 71 -6.18 -17.28 -15.05
CA VAL A 71 -6.12 -18.74 -15.14
C VAL A 71 -7.51 -19.22 -15.57
N LEU A 72 -7.58 -19.81 -16.77
CA LEU A 72 -8.83 -20.32 -17.32
C LEU A 72 -9.38 -21.48 -16.46
N PRO A 73 -10.70 -21.69 -16.44
CA PRO A 73 -11.31 -22.80 -15.71
C PRO A 73 -10.81 -24.17 -16.17
N ILE A 74 -10.35 -24.96 -15.20
CA ILE A 74 -9.96 -26.37 -15.36
C ILE A 74 -10.86 -27.20 -14.46
N GLU A 75 -11.47 -28.25 -15.01
CA GLU A 75 -12.30 -29.18 -14.24
C GLU A 75 -11.46 -30.22 -13.50
N ASP A 76 -11.69 -30.32 -12.18
CA ASP A 76 -11.21 -31.40 -11.33
C ASP A 76 -12.30 -32.47 -11.25
N ASN A 77 -12.22 -33.48 -12.13
CA ASN A 77 -13.21 -34.56 -12.23
C ASN A 77 -13.36 -35.38 -10.94
N VAL A 78 -12.34 -35.40 -10.08
CA VAL A 78 -12.37 -36.15 -8.81
C VAL A 78 -13.18 -35.38 -7.78
N LYS A 79 -12.96 -34.07 -7.67
CA LYS A 79 -13.67 -33.21 -6.71
C LYS A 79 -14.98 -32.64 -7.23
N LYS A 80 -15.24 -32.77 -8.54
CA LYS A 80 -16.36 -32.12 -9.25
C LYS A 80 -16.34 -30.60 -9.03
N GLU A 81 -15.18 -29.99 -9.27
CA GLU A 81 -14.96 -28.56 -9.10
C GLU A 81 -14.32 -27.96 -10.35
N PHE A 82 -14.70 -26.74 -10.72
CA PHE A 82 -13.90 -25.90 -11.60
C PHE A 82 -12.92 -25.09 -10.76
N LYS A 83 -11.64 -25.12 -11.15
CA LYS A 83 -10.59 -24.27 -10.59
C LYS A 83 -10.17 -23.21 -11.60
N PHE A 84 -10.18 -21.96 -11.18
CA PHE A 84 -9.78 -20.81 -11.99
C PHE A 84 -9.28 -19.69 -11.08
N GLY A 85 -8.73 -18.62 -11.64
CA GLY A 85 -8.27 -17.51 -10.82
C GLY A 85 -7.33 -16.57 -11.55
N TRP A 86 -6.33 -16.07 -10.84
CA TRP A 86 -5.36 -15.12 -11.36
C TRP A 86 -3.95 -15.47 -10.90
N ILE A 87 -2.99 -15.33 -11.81
CA ILE A 87 -1.56 -15.29 -11.52
C ILE A 87 -1.12 -13.85 -11.75
N PHE A 88 -0.34 -13.28 -10.82
CA PHE A 88 0.05 -11.87 -10.88
C PHE A 88 1.36 -11.64 -10.16
N THR A 89 2.02 -10.55 -10.52
CA THR A 89 3.26 -10.07 -9.92
C THR A 89 2.97 -8.76 -9.21
N ILE A 90 3.27 -8.71 -7.92
CA ILE A 90 3.26 -7.49 -7.12
C ILE A 90 4.66 -6.89 -7.15
N SER A 91 4.75 -5.59 -7.41
CA SER A 91 6.01 -4.85 -7.45
C SER A 91 5.97 -3.64 -6.54
N ASP A 92 7.04 -3.49 -5.75
CA ASP A 92 7.37 -2.33 -4.92
C ASP A 92 8.89 -2.25 -4.83
N HIS A 93 9.50 -1.38 -5.61
CA HIS A 93 10.95 -1.36 -5.81
C HIS A 93 11.72 -0.66 -4.68
N LEU A 94 11.05 0.13 -3.83
CA LEU A 94 11.71 0.90 -2.77
C LEU A 94 11.51 0.25 -1.41
N ASN A 95 10.27 0.00 -1.05
CA ASN A 95 9.89 -0.42 0.29
C ASN A 95 9.52 -1.90 0.36
N GLY A 96 9.23 -2.53 -0.77
CA GLY A 96 8.91 -3.96 -0.83
C GLY A 96 7.53 -4.29 -0.25
N PHE A 97 6.90 -5.30 -0.82
CA PHE A 97 5.58 -5.79 -0.43
C PHE A 97 5.61 -6.52 0.91
N LYS A 98 4.63 -6.20 1.77
CA LYS A 98 4.45 -6.82 3.09
C LYS A 98 3.21 -7.70 3.18
N GLU A 99 2.05 -7.17 2.80
CA GLU A 99 0.80 -7.91 2.87
C GLU A 99 -0.25 -7.33 1.91
N GLY A 100 -1.21 -8.17 1.54
CA GLY A 100 -2.26 -7.80 0.62
C GLY A 100 -3.59 -8.51 0.89
N LYS A 101 -4.68 -7.83 0.58
CA LYS A 101 -6.04 -8.38 0.62
C LYS A 101 -6.67 -8.20 -0.75
N ILE A 102 -7.23 -9.28 -1.28
CA ILE A 102 -7.97 -9.28 -2.55
C ILE A 102 -9.34 -9.88 -2.31
N MET A 103 -10.38 -9.20 -2.78
CA MET A 103 -11.76 -9.69 -2.76
C MET A 103 -12.24 -9.91 -4.18
N VAL A 104 -12.72 -11.12 -4.45
CA VAL A 104 -13.36 -11.51 -5.71
C VAL A 104 -14.84 -11.73 -5.47
N LYS A 105 -15.69 -11.25 -6.37
CA LYS A 105 -17.14 -11.51 -6.33
C LYS A 105 -17.66 -12.14 -7.60
N GLY A 106 -18.60 -13.08 -7.45
CA GLY A 106 -19.41 -13.58 -8.55
C GLY A 106 -20.54 -12.62 -8.88
N ASP A 107 -20.73 -12.30 -10.17
CA ASP A 107 -21.68 -11.26 -10.59
C ASP A 107 -23.15 -11.70 -10.46
N LEU A 108 -23.44 -13.01 -10.51
CA LEU A 108 -24.81 -13.54 -10.48
C LEU A 108 -25.28 -13.90 -9.06
N ASP A 109 -24.41 -14.54 -8.28
CA ASP A 109 -24.74 -15.08 -6.96
C ASP A 109 -24.25 -14.20 -5.80
N ASN A 110 -23.47 -13.14 -6.09
CA ASN A 110 -22.80 -12.30 -5.11
C ASN A 110 -21.91 -13.08 -4.12
N SER A 111 -21.45 -14.27 -4.52
CA SER A 111 -20.46 -15.04 -3.75
C SER A 111 -19.21 -14.18 -3.52
N VAL A 112 -18.63 -14.24 -2.33
CA VAL A 112 -17.48 -13.41 -1.94
C VAL A 112 -16.32 -14.32 -1.55
N TYR A 113 -15.18 -14.13 -2.21
CA TYR A 113 -13.94 -14.84 -1.95
C TYR A 113 -12.89 -13.84 -1.48
N ASN A 114 -12.36 -14.06 -0.28
CA ASN A 114 -11.34 -13.21 0.32
C ASN A 114 -10.01 -13.95 0.32
N PHE A 115 -8.99 -13.27 -0.17
CA PHE A 115 -7.61 -13.76 -0.19
C PHE A 115 -6.74 -12.81 0.61
N THR A 116 -5.97 -13.37 1.54
CA THR A 116 -4.86 -12.67 2.19
C THR A 116 -3.57 -13.20 1.58
N ILE A 117 -2.72 -12.28 1.13
CA ILE A 117 -1.45 -12.55 0.46
C ILE A 117 -0.33 -12.01 1.33
N THR A 118 0.66 -12.85 1.63
CA THR A 118 1.91 -12.47 2.30
C THR A 118 3.10 -13.00 1.50
N PRO A 119 4.32 -12.47 1.72
CA PRO A 119 5.54 -12.99 1.11
C PRO A 119 5.74 -14.51 1.23
N ASP A 120 5.19 -15.16 2.26
CA ASP A 120 5.29 -16.61 2.45
C ASP A 120 4.52 -17.43 1.40
N GLN A 121 3.55 -16.82 0.71
CA GLN A 121 2.74 -17.45 -0.34
C GLN A 121 3.28 -17.18 -1.75
N MET A 122 4.47 -16.58 -1.86
CA MET A 122 5.10 -16.23 -3.12
C MET A 122 5.52 -17.50 -3.88
N ILE A 123 5.18 -17.56 -5.16
CA ILE A 123 5.55 -18.66 -6.06
C ILE A 123 7.01 -18.50 -6.50
N SER A 124 7.41 -17.27 -6.82
CA SER A 124 8.76 -16.93 -7.25
C SER A 124 9.05 -15.44 -7.05
N GLY A 125 10.32 -15.06 -7.01
CA GLY A 125 10.75 -13.66 -6.87
C GLY A 125 11.19 -13.30 -5.45
N ASN A 126 10.94 -12.06 -5.05
CA ASN A 126 11.24 -11.53 -3.72
C ASN A 126 10.23 -10.45 -3.31
N ILE A 127 10.43 -9.81 -2.16
CA ILE A 127 9.48 -8.80 -1.65
C ILE A 127 9.37 -7.55 -2.54
N TRP A 128 10.39 -7.25 -3.35
CA TRP A 128 10.35 -6.09 -4.26
C TRP A 128 9.66 -6.40 -5.59
N GLU A 129 9.71 -7.67 -6.02
CA GLU A 129 9.02 -8.18 -7.19
C GLU A 129 8.70 -9.67 -6.98
N GLY A 130 7.45 -9.94 -6.61
CA GLY A 130 7.00 -11.28 -6.21
C GLY A 130 5.83 -11.75 -7.05
N GLN A 131 5.88 -13.00 -7.53
CA GLN A 131 4.78 -13.66 -8.24
C GLN A 131 3.90 -14.43 -7.26
N TYR A 132 2.59 -14.31 -7.42
CA TYR A 132 1.56 -14.91 -6.58
C TYR A 132 0.43 -15.47 -7.44
N GLN A 133 -0.43 -16.27 -6.81
CA GLN A 133 -1.69 -16.70 -7.42
C GLN A 133 -2.81 -16.71 -6.38
N ILE A 134 -4.03 -16.45 -6.85
CA ILE A 134 -5.26 -16.73 -6.11
C ILE A 134 -6.12 -17.65 -6.97
N MET A 135 -6.63 -18.72 -6.37
CA MET A 135 -7.44 -19.73 -7.05
C MET A 135 -8.77 -19.88 -6.33
N LEU A 136 -9.85 -19.91 -7.11
CA LEU A 136 -11.20 -20.22 -6.67
C LEU A 136 -11.51 -21.65 -7.07
N SER A 137 -12.20 -22.37 -6.19
CA SER A 137 -12.86 -23.64 -6.50
C SER A 137 -14.38 -23.42 -6.43
N VAL A 138 -15.10 -23.80 -7.49
CA VAL A 138 -16.56 -23.77 -7.52
C VAL A 138 -17.10 -25.12 -7.96
N ASN A 139 -18.26 -25.53 -7.43
CA ASN A 139 -18.82 -26.85 -7.71
C ASN A 139 -19.28 -26.96 -9.18
N SER A 140 -18.68 -27.89 -9.95
CA SER A 140 -18.99 -28.04 -11.38
C SER A 140 -20.42 -28.54 -11.65
N SER A 141 -21.10 -29.10 -10.65
CA SER A 141 -22.47 -29.63 -10.75
C SER A 141 -23.57 -28.61 -10.50
N ILE A 142 -23.24 -27.41 -9.97
CA ILE A 142 -24.24 -26.40 -9.53
C ILE A 142 -24.05 -25.05 -10.25
N CYS A 143 -22.97 -24.86 -11.02
CA CYS A 143 -22.64 -23.56 -11.59
C CYS A 143 -23.35 -23.28 -12.93
N ALA A 144 -24.09 -22.17 -12.96
CA ALA A 144 -24.35 -21.43 -14.19
C ALA A 144 -23.09 -20.64 -14.59
N SER A 145 -22.89 -20.42 -15.90
CA SER A 145 -21.79 -19.57 -16.39
C SER A 145 -21.95 -18.16 -15.83
N MET A 146 -20.95 -17.67 -15.10
CA MET A 146 -20.92 -16.31 -14.55
C MET A 146 -19.49 -15.77 -14.52
N ASN A 147 -19.39 -14.44 -14.40
CA ASN A 147 -18.11 -13.76 -14.24
C ASN A 147 -17.75 -13.62 -12.77
N TYR A 148 -16.46 -13.73 -12.50
CA TYR A 148 -15.86 -13.41 -11.21
C TYR A 148 -14.92 -12.23 -11.38
N THR A 149 -15.13 -11.19 -10.59
CA THR A 149 -14.44 -9.90 -10.72
C THR A 149 -13.69 -9.58 -9.44
N ILE A 150 -12.44 -9.11 -9.55
CA ILE A 150 -11.72 -8.52 -8.42
C ILE A 150 -12.38 -7.18 -8.10
N THR A 151 -13.06 -7.12 -6.96
CA THR A 151 -13.87 -5.94 -6.56
C THR A 151 -13.17 -5.09 -5.51
N TYR A 152 -12.15 -5.62 -4.83
CA TYR A 152 -11.35 -4.88 -3.87
C TYR A 152 -9.93 -5.43 -3.80
N VAL A 153 -8.98 -4.51 -3.67
CA VAL A 153 -7.57 -4.79 -3.45
C VAL A 153 -7.05 -3.79 -2.43
N GLU A 154 -6.23 -4.26 -1.50
CA GLU A 154 -5.49 -3.41 -0.58
C GLU A 154 -4.12 -4.02 -0.34
N PHE A 155 -3.06 -3.28 -0.67
CA PHE A 155 -1.68 -3.71 -0.50
C PHE A 155 -0.92 -2.76 0.41
N PHE A 156 -0.02 -3.32 1.20
CA PHE A 156 0.86 -2.59 2.10
C PHE A 156 2.32 -2.93 1.83
N ASP A 157 3.17 -1.90 1.84
CA ASP A 157 4.61 -2.06 1.85
C ASP A 157 5.14 -2.38 3.27
N THR A 158 6.45 -2.60 3.40
CA THR A 158 7.09 -2.86 4.70
C THR A 158 7.01 -1.68 5.68
N HIS A 159 6.76 -0.47 5.18
CA HIS A 159 6.60 0.78 5.93
C HIS A 159 5.13 1.20 6.13
N LEU A 160 4.18 0.31 5.81
CA LEU A 160 2.72 0.51 5.93
C LEU A 160 2.12 1.54 4.96
N PHE A 161 2.84 1.96 3.92
CA PHE A 161 2.25 2.71 2.83
C PHE A 161 1.32 1.83 2.01
N LYS A 162 0.19 2.40 1.62
CA LYS A 162 -0.96 1.65 1.12
C LYS A 162 -1.38 2.06 -0.27
N THR A 163 -1.58 1.08 -1.13
CA THR A 163 -2.39 1.22 -2.34
C THR A 163 -3.68 0.45 -2.16
N SER A 164 -4.78 0.95 -2.73
CA SER A 164 -6.05 0.25 -2.66
C SER A 164 -6.90 0.50 -3.89
N PHE A 165 -7.74 -0.46 -4.20
CA PHE A 165 -8.78 -0.38 -5.21
C PHE A 165 -10.09 -0.87 -4.59
N GLN A 166 -11.19 -0.22 -4.93
CA GLN A 166 -12.52 -0.70 -4.56
C GLN A 166 -13.47 -0.35 -5.69
N GLN A 167 -14.08 -1.37 -6.29
CA GLN A 167 -15.10 -1.23 -7.31
C GLN A 167 -16.35 -0.64 -6.66
N THR A 168 -16.48 0.68 -6.74
CA THR A 168 -17.69 1.41 -6.35
C THR A 168 -17.96 2.50 -7.37
N PHE A 169 -19.23 2.77 -7.64
CA PHE A 169 -19.63 3.88 -8.52
C PHE A 169 -19.27 5.26 -7.95
N LEU A 170 -18.94 5.36 -6.66
CA LEU A 170 -18.69 6.63 -5.95
C LEU A 170 -17.21 7.02 -5.84
N LYS A 171 -16.26 6.07 -5.98
CA LYS A 171 -14.81 6.34 -5.83
C LYS A 171 -14.05 6.62 -7.12
N ALA A 172 -14.73 6.65 -8.27
CA ALA A 172 -14.10 6.98 -9.56
C ALA A 172 -13.35 8.34 -9.52
N ASN A 173 -13.85 9.30 -8.72
CA ASN A 173 -13.26 10.63 -8.58
C ASN A 173 -12.02 10.71 -7.67
N TYR A 174 -11.77 9.73 -6.80
CA TYR A 174 -10.60 9.77 -5.91
C TYR A 174 -9.35 9.27 -6.63
N TYR A 175 -9.45 8.12 -7.30
CA TYR A 175 -8.33 7.56 -8.07
C TYR A 175 -8.01 8.36 -9.34
N SER A 176 -8.96 9.14 -9.88
CA SER A 176 -8.64 10.10 -10.95
C SER A 176 -7.73 11.24 -10.49
N ARG A 177 -7.75 11.58 -9.20
CA ARG A 177 -6.88 12.61 -8.59
C ARG A 177 -5.56 12.03 -8.06
N TYR A 178 -5.58 10.78 -7.61
CA TYR A 178 -4.43 10.09 -7.03
C TYR A 178 -4.26 8.68 -7.64
N PRO A 179 -3.94 8.59 -8.95
CA PRO A 179 -3.81 7.29 -9.63
C PRO A 179 -2.71 6.42 -9.05
N GLN A 180 -1.67 7.02 -8.46
CA GLN A 180 -0.58 6.32 -7.76
C GLN A 180 -1.01 5.50 -6.55
N LEU A 181 -2.21 5.77 -6.02
CA LEU A 181 -2.76 4.99 -4.90
C LEU A 181 -3.59 3.78 -5.39
N ASN A 182 -3.75 3.61 -6.69
CA ASN A 182 -4.48 2.49 -7.28
C ASN A 182 -3.50 1.35 -7.64
N PRO A 183 -3.65 0.14 -7.07
CA PRO A 183 -2.80 -1.01 -7.40
C PRO A 183 -2.92 -1.45 -8.87
N PHE A 184 -3.98 -1.04 -9.58
CA PHE A 184 -4.18 -1.28 -11.01
C PHE A 184 -3.69 -0.11 -11.89
N ILE A 185 -2.81 0.76 -11.43
CA ILE A 185 -2.37 1.94 -12.21
C ILE A 185 -1.88 1.64 -13.64
N ASN A 186 -1.44 0.40 -13.91
CA ASN A 186 -0.96 -0.05 -15.22
C ASN A 186 -2.05 -0.66 -16.13
N PHE A 187 -3.32 -0.67 -15.71
CA PHE A 187 -4.44 -1.35 -16.39
C PHE A 187 -5.68 -0.45 -16.47
#